data_AF-A0A447TU78-F1
#
_entry.id   AF-A0A447TU78-F1
#
_cell.length_a   1.000
_cell.length_b   1.000
_cell.length_c   1.000
_cell.angle_alpha   90.00
_cell.angle_beta   90.00
_cell.angle_gamma   90.00
#
_symmetry.space_group_name_H-M   'P 1'
#
loop_
_entity.id
_entity.type
_entity.pdbx_description
1 polymer ?
#
loop_
_entity_poly.entity_id
_entity_poly.type
_entity_poly.pdbx_seq_one_letter_code
_entity_poly.pdbx_strand_id
1 'polypeptide(L)'
;MGVLPPQLNDALSGSVTWNGKVGIDLPYHADTTYHIELNGDLRNVSSHLPSPLNKPAGEAIPVNIQADGNLKSFALTGSAGSKNHFNSRWLLNQKLTLDRAIWTTDSRTIPPLPAQQGVELNLPALDGAQWLALFQKGAADNVSSSAEFPQRVTLRTPALSLGGQQWNNLSVVSAPSLNGTKIEAQGREVNATLLMRNHAPWLANIKYLYYNPGVAKTHASSTNADIAVGFGEHD
;
A
#
# COMPACT_ATOMS: atom_id res chain seq x y z
N MET A 1 -19.75 -9.55 -2.69
CA MET A 1 -18.74 -9.26 -1.65
C MET A 1 -17.46 -8.88 -2.35
N GLY A 2 -16.93 -7.69 -2.09
CA GLY A 2 -15.71 -7.19 -2.73
C GLY A 2 -14.45 -7.83 -2.15
N VAL A 3 -13.34 -7.74 -2.90
CA VAL A 3 -12.02 -8.29 -2.52
C VAL A 3 -11.25 -7.42 -1.52
N LEU A 4 -11.74 -6.21 -1.25
CA LEU A 4 -11.12 -5.26 -0.33
C LEU A 4 -11.71 -5.39 1.08
N PRO A 5 -10.92 -5.16 2.14
CA PRO A 5 -11.46 -5.04 3.49
C PRO A 5 -12.55 -3.95 3.54
N PRO A 6 -13.65 -4.16 4.29
CA PRO A 6 -14.78 -3.22 4.32
C PRO A 6 -14.38 -1.77 4.60
N GLN A 7 -13.41 -1.57 5.49
CA GLN A 7 -12.94 -0.25 5.92
C GLN A 7 -12.25 0.52 4.79
N LEU A 8 -11.58 -0.19 3.87
CA LEU A 8 -11.00 0.40 2.68
C LEU A 8 -12.09 0.69 1.64
N ASN A 9 -13.05 -0.21 1.51
CA ASN A 9 -14.16 -0.05 0.56
C ASN A 9 -15.05 1.15 0.92
N ASP A 10 -15.39 1.33 2.21
CA ASP A 10 -16.25 2.41 2.69
C ASP A 10 -15.58 3.80 2.58
N ALA A 11 -14.24 3.84 2.58
CA ALA A 11 -13.47 5.07 2.39
C ALA A 11 -13.40 5.52 0.92
N LEU A 12 -13.80 4.68 -0.03
CA LEU A 12 -13.78 4.96 -1.46
C LEU A 12 -15.22 5.13 -1.97
N SER A 13 -15.48 6.18 -2.75
CA SER A 13 -16.80 6.39 -3.34
C SER A 13 -16.73 7.02 -4.72
N GLY A 14 -17.74 6.74 -5.55
CA GLY A 14 -17.86 7.27 -6.91
C GLY A 14 -17.92 6.18 -7.97
N SER A 15 -17.60 6.55 -9.21
CA SER A 15 -17.62 5.64 -10.35
C SER A 15 -16.37 5.83 -11.21
N VAL A 16 -15.98 4.77 -11.91
CA VAL A 16 -14.86 4.79 -12.85
C VAL A 16 -15.39 4.46 -14.22
N THR A 17 -15.16 5.34 -15.19
CA THR A 17 -15.31 4.99 -16.60
C THR A 17 -14.05 4.26 -17.03
N TRP A 18 -14.20 3.05 -17.55
CA TRP A 18 -13.11 2.21 -18.01
C TRP A 18 -13.32 1.81 -19.47
N ASN A 19 -12.22 1.72 -20.21
CA ASN A 19 -12.14 1.22 -21.57
C ASN A 19 -11.21 0.00 -21.57
N GLY A 20 -11.75 -1.16 -21.92
CA GLY A 20 -11.02 -2.43 -21.91
C GLY A 20 -10.76 -2.97 -23.30
N LYS A 21 -9.58 -3.56 -23.50
CA LYS A 21 -9.26 -4.45 -24.62
C LYS A 21 -8.96 -5.84 -24.05
N VAL A 22 -9.54 -6.86 -24.66
CA VAL A 22 -9.37 -8.25 -24.24
C VAL A 22 -8.94 -9.06 -25.46
N GLY A 23 -7.74 -9.64 -25.39
CA GLY A 23 -7.23 -10.64 -26.31
C GLY A 23 -7.19 -11.99 -25.63
N ILE A 24 -7.66 -13.03 -26.31
CA ILE A 24 -7.57 -14.42 -25.82
C ILE A 24 -7.05 -15.26 -26.97
N ASP A 25 -5.94 -15.96 -26.75
CA ASP A 25 -5.33 -16.85 -27.71
C ASP A 25 -5.64 -18.31 -27.32
N LEU A 26 -6.36 -19.02 -28.20
CA LEU A 26 -6.72 -20.44 -28.05
C LEU A 26 -6.08 -21.29 -29.16
N PRO A 27 -4.80 -21.64 -29.04
CA PRO A 27 -4.12 -22.49 -30.01
C PRO A 27 -4.51 -23.98 -29.86
N TYR A 28 -4.59 -24.70 -30.98
CA TYR A 28 -5.01 -26.12 -31.04
C TYR A 28 -4.05 -27.10 -30.32
N HIS A 29 -2.78 -26.72 -30.16
CA HIS A 29 -1.71 -27.57 -29.60
C HIS A 29 -0.89 -26.90 -28.48
N ALA A 30 -1.32 -25.74 -27.99
CA ALA A 30 -0.62 -25.01 -26.93
C ALA A 30 -1.60 -24.52 -25.86
N ASP A 31 -1.06 -24.03 -24.75
CA ASP A 31 -1.87 -23.54 -23.64
C ASP A 31 -2.60 -22.23 -24.01
N THR A 32 -3.86 -22.11 -23.60
CA THR A 32 -4.62 -20.86 -23.74
C THR A 32 -3.97 -19.74 -22.94
N THR A 33 -3.81 -18.58 -23.58
CA THR A 33 -3.33 -17.36 -22.93
C THR A 33 -4.32 -16.22 -23.10
N TYR A 34 -4.27 -15.25 -22.21
CA TYR A 34 -5.07 -14.04 -22.29
C TYR A 34 -4.23 -12.81 -21.99
N HIS A 35 -4.60 -11.72 -22.66
CA HIS A 35 -4.03 -10.40 -22.52
C HIS A 35 -5.18 -9.42 -22.35
N ILE A 36 -5.23 -8.73 -21.22
CA ILE A 36 -6.29 -7.76 -20.91
C ILE A 36 -5.63 -6.42 -20.65
N GLU A 37 -6.09 -5.38 -21.31
CA GLU A 37 -5.73 -3.99 -21.01
C GLU A 37 -6.97 -3.24 -20.56
N LEU A 38 -6.92 -2.60 -19.40
CA LEU A 38 -7.97 -1.74 -18.87
C LEU A 38 -7.38 -0.35 -18.64
N ASN A 39 -7.98 0.65 -19.28
CA ASN A 39 -7.64 2.05 -19.08
C ASN A 39 -8.83 2.76 -18.46
N GLY A 40 -8.62 3.55 -17.42
CA GLY A 40 -9.68 4.31 -16.77
C GLY A 40 -9.18 5.63 -16.22
N ASP A 41 -10.10 6.43 -15.72
CA ASP A 41 -9.79 7.69 -15.04
C ASP A 41 -10.59 7.76 -13.73
N LEU A 42 -9.88 7.93 -12.61
CA LEU A 42 -10.46 8.06 -11.27
C LEU A 42 -10.94 9.49 -10.97
N ARG A 43 -11.12 10.35 -11.97
CA ARG A 43 -11.67 11.70 -11.81
C ARG A 43 -12.94 11.75 -10.97
N ASN A 44 -13.84 10.80 -11.18
CA ASN A 44 -15.12 10.72 -10.49
C ASN A 44 -15.08 9.86 -9.21
N VAL A 45 -13.89 9.44 -8.78
CA VAL A 45 -13.67 8.72 -7.54
C VAL A 45 -13.13 9.68 -6.49
N SER A 46 -13.72 9.64 -5.30
CA SER A 46 -13.17 10.27 -4.11
C SER A 46 -12.64 9.22 -3.14
N SER A 47 -11.57 9.56 -2.44
CA SER A 47 -10.94 8.76 -1.40
C SER A 47 -10.86 9.56 -0.12
N HIS A 48 -11.50 9.02 0.91
CA HIS A 48 -11.41 9.49 2.30
C HIS A 48 -10.39 8.66 3.08
N LEU A 49 -9.52 7.90 2.40
CA LEU A 49 -8.40 7.23 3.03
C LEU A 49 -7.46 8.26 3.65
N PRO A 50 -6.72 7.90 4.71
CA PRO A 50 -5.68 8.74 5.26
C PRO A 50 -4.62 9.15 4.24
N SER A 51 -3.95 10.27 4.52
CA SER A 51 -2.77 10.69 3.75
C SER A 51 -1.74 9.55 3.68
N PRO A 52 -1.14 9.29 2.51
CA PRO A 52 -1.11 10.09 1.27
C PRO A 52 -2.22 9.74 0.26
N LEU A 53 -3.18 8.86 0.61
CA LEU A 53 -4.15 8.30 -0.33
C LEU A 53 -5.50 9.04 -0.30
N ASN A 54 -5.61 10.13 0.45
CA ASN A 54 -6.77 11.01 0.42
C ASN A 54 -6.86 11.69 -0.96
N LYS A 55 -8.06 11.76 -1.53
CA LYS A 55 -8.28 12.34 -2.85
C LYS A 55 -9.70 12.93 -2.95
N PRO A 56 -9.87 14.23 -3.23
CA PRO A 56 -11.19 14.77 -3.52
C PRO A 56 -11.73 14.27 -4.88
N ALA A 57 -13.05 14.30 -5.05
CA ALA A 57 -13.64 14.14 -6.38
C ALA A 57 -13.19 15.27 -7.31
N GLY A 58 -13.07 14.99 -8.61
CA GLY A 58 -12.73 15.98 -9.64
C GLY A 58 -11.28 15.97 -10.11
N GLU A 59 -10.35 15.42 -9.33
CA GLU A 59 -8.95 15.27 -9.76
C GLU A 59 -8.77 14.02 -10.64
N ALA A 60 -8.34 14.21 -11.89
CA ALA A 60 -8.09 13.11 -12.82
C ALA A 60 -6.85 12.33 -12.42
N ILE A 61 -7.02 11.03 -12.20
CA ILE A 61 -5.91 10.10 -11.96
C ILE A 61 -6.08 8.98 -12.98
N PRO A 62 -5.32 9.02 -14.10
CA PRO A 62 -5.39 7.97 -15.10
C PRO A 62 -4.90 6.66 -14.49
N VAL A 63 -5.63 5.59 -14.75
CA VAL A 63 -5.30 4.24 -14.34
C VAL A 63 -5.12 3.39 -15.58
N ASN A 64 -4.00 2.69 -15.62
CA ASN A 64 -3.74 1.66 -16.63
C ASN A 64 -3.49 0.36 -15.88
N ILE A 65 -4.20 -0.69 -16.25
CA ILE A 65 -4.03 -2.04 -15.75
C ILE A 65 -3.83 -2.96 -16.95
N GLN A 66 -2.81 -3.80 -16.89
CA GLN A 66 -2.59 -4.88 -17.83
C GLN A 66 -2.58 -6.20 -17.05
N ALA A 67 -3.24 -7.21 -17.61
CA ALA A 67 -3.22 -8.56 -17.06
C ALA A 67 -2.88 -9.58 -18.16
N ASP A 68 -1.81 -10.33 -17.91
CA ASP A 68 -1.24 -11.32 -18.80
C ASP A 68 -1.21 -12.66 -18.12
N GLY A 69 -1.82 -13.68 -18.70
CA GLY A 69 -1.91 -14.96 -18.03
C GLY A 69 -2.35 -16.13 -18.89
N ASN A 70 -2.57 -17.24 -18.20
CA ASN A 70 -3.07 -18.49 -18.73
C ASN A 70 -4.05 -19.11 -17.72
N LEU A 71 -4.51 -20.33 -17.98
CA LEU A 71 -5.49 -21.02 -17.15
C LEU A 71 -5.02 -21.34 -15.71
N LYS A 72 -3.74 -21.13 -15.38
CA LYS A 72 -3.16 -21.44 -14.06
C LYS A 72 -2.82 -20.19 -13.25
N SER A 73 -2.44 -19.10 -13.91
CA SER A 73 -1.99 -17.88 -13.23
C SER A 73 -1.97 -16.69 -14.18
N PHE A 74 -2.00 -15.48 -13.60
CA PHE A 74 -1.73 -14.25 -14.34
C PHE A 74 -0.84 -13.30 -13.57
N ALA A 75 -0.09 -12.50 -14.32
CA ALA A 75 0.52 -11.27 -13.86
C ALA A 75 -0.48 -10.13 -14.07
N LEU A 76 -0.59 -9.23 -13.10
CA LEU A 76 -1.33 -7.98 -13.20
C LEU A 76 -0.38 -6.84 -12.88
N THR A 77 -0.17 -5.97 -13.85
CA THR A 77 0.66 -4.77 -13.73
C THR A 77 -0.18 -3.52 -13.96
N GLY A 78 0.27 -2.39 -13.45
CA GLY A 78 -0.40 -1.14 -13.78
C GLY A 78 0.17 0.07 -13.09
N SER A 79 -0.51 1.19 -13.33
CA SER A 79 -0.18 2.50 -12.77
C SER A 79 -1.42 3.27 -12.41
N ALA A 80 -1.32 4.11 -11.37
CA ALA A 80 -2.33 5.11 -11.02
C ALA A 80 -1.66 6.49 -10.92
N GLY A 81 -1.98 7.36 -11.87
CA GLY A 81 -1.24 8.61 -12.09
C GLY A 81 0.21 8.34 -12.50
N SER A 82 1.07 9.35 -12.33
CA SER A 82 2.47 9.30 -12.76
C SER A 82 3.44 8.71 -11.73
N LYS A 83 2.98 8.42 -10.51
CA LYS A 83 3.85 8.06 -9.37
C LYS A 83 3.56 6.70 -8.77
N ASN A 84 2.37 6.14 -8.98
CA ASN A 84 2.01 4.85 -8.40
C ASN A 84 2.10 3.78 -9.45
N HIS A 85 2.88 2.75 -9.16
CA HIS A 85 2.97 1.55 -9.98
C HIS A 85 2.77 0.31 -9.12
N PHE A 86 2.10 -0.68 -9.69
CA PHE A 86 1.86 -1.95 -9.02
C PHE A 86 2.13 -3.11 -9.97
N ASN A 87 2.54 -4.22 -9.38
CA ASN A 87 2.78 -5.48 -10.06
C ASN A 87 2.36 -6.61 -9.12
N SER A 88 1.61 -7.58 -9.61
CA SER A 88 1.13 -8.70 -8.82
C SER A 88 1.06 -9.97 -9.65
N ARG A 89 1.17 -11.11 -8.98
CA ARG A 89 0.98 -12.45 -9.55
C ARG A 89 -0.13 -13.15 -8.78
N TRP A 90 -1.08 -13.67 -9.54
CA TRP A 90 -2.25 -14.37 -9.03
C TRP A 90 -2.27 -15.79 -9.55
N LEU A 91 -2.68 -16.73 -8.71
CA LEU A 91 -2.87 -18.14 -9.04
C LEU A 91 -4.37 -18.44 -9.11
N LEU A 92 -4.76 -19.15 -10.17
CA LEU A 92 -6.13 -19.57 -10.42
C LEU A 92 -6.35 -20.95 -9.79
N ASN A 93 -6.31 -21.00 -8.46
CA ASN A 93 -6.61 -22.21 -7.69
C ASN A 93 -8.14 -22.32 -7.40
N GLN A 94 -8.54 -23.21 -6.50
CA GLN A 94 -9.93 -23.27 -6.01
C GLN A 94 -10.43 -21.92 -5.48
N LYS A 95 -9.51 -21.15 -4.90
CA LYS A 95 -9.68 -19.73 -4.58
C LYS A 95 -8.67 -18.92 -5.39
N LEU A 96 -9.01 -17.68 -5.69
CA LEU A 96 -8.08 -16.76 -6.33
C LEU A 96 -6.98 -16.39 -5.33
N THR A 97 -5.77 -16.91 -5.51
CA THR A 97 -4.66 -16.72 -4.56
C THR A 97 -3.72 -15.62 -5.05
N LEU A 98 -3.49 -14.58 -4.25
CA LEU A 98 -2.41 -13.63 -4.49
C LEU A 98 -1.08 -14.26 -4.04
N ASP A 99 -0.21 -14.59 -5.01
CA ASP A 99 1.12 -15.16 -4.73
C ASP A 99 2.07 -14.08 -4.24
N ARG A 100 2.15 -12.99 -5.02
CA ARG A 100 3.09 -11.89 -4.84
C ARG A 100 2.48 -10.58 -5.29
N ALA A 101 2.73 -9.50 -4.56
CA ALA A 101 2.41 -8.16 -5.01
C ALA A 101 3.47 -7.16 -4.56
N ILE A 102 3.63 -6.11 -5.35
CA ILE A 102 4.35 -4.91 -4.98
C ILE A 102 3.54 -3.69 -5.40
N TRP A 103 3.40 -2.73 -4.50
CA TRP A 103 2.97 -1.37 -4.81
C TRP A 103 4.11 -0.44 -4.44
N THR A 104 4.59 0.32 -5.41
CA THR A 104 5.54 1.40 -5.19
C THR A 104 4.94 2.75 -5.54
N THR A 105 5.24 3.72 -4.69
CA THR A 105 5.04 5.15 -4.95
C THR A 105 6.37 5.77 -5.38
N ASP A 106 6.31 6.89 -6.08
CA ASP A 106 7.45 7.60 -6.68
C ASP A 106 8.32 6.77 -7.64
N SER A 107 7.78 5.69 -8.21
CA SER A 107 8.45 4.97 -9.29
C SER A 107 8.09 5.57 -10.64
N ARG A 108 9.03 5.51 -11.59
CA ARG A 108 8.81 5.87 -13.00
C ARG A 108 8.48 4.65 -13.88
N THR A 109 8.68 3.45 -13.36
CA THR A 109 8.48 2.19 -14.08
C THR A 109 7.75 1.18 -13.22
N ILE A 110 7.17 0.16 -13.86
CA ILE A 110 6.57 -0.97 -13.13
C ILE A 110 7.68 -1.68 -12.35
N PRO A 111 7.55 -1.85 -11.03
CA PRO A 111 8.53 -2.57 -10.23
C PRO A 111 8.53 -4.07 -10.57
N PRO A 112 9.68 -4.77 -10.46
CA PRO A 112 9.71 -6.22 -10.56
C PRO A 112 8.93 -6.84 -9.39
N LEU A 113 8.39 -8.03 -9.60
CA LEU A 113 7.75 -8.78 -8.52
C LEU A 113 8.76 -9.12 -7.41
N PRO A 114 8.34 -9.14 -6.14
CA PRO A 114 9.15 -9.62 -5.03
C PRO A 114 9.68 -11.04 -5.28
N ALA A 115 10.92 -11.30 -4.83
CA ALA A 115 11.50 -12.63 -4.92
C ALA A 115 10.76 -13.65 -4.04
N GLN A 116 10.25 -13.20 -2.89
CA GLN A 116 9.52 -14.01 -1.91
C GLN A 116 8.01 -13.82 -2.06
N GLN A 117 7.24 -14.86 -1.73
CA GLN A 117 5.78 -14.75 -1.57
C GLN A 117 5.44 -13.74 -0.48
N GLY A 118 4.51 -12.83 -0.79
CA GLY A 118 4.16 -11.71 0.07
C GLY A 118 3.72 -10.47 -0.69
N VAL A 119 3.28 -9.47 0.08
CA VAL A 119 3.00 -8.11 -0.42
C VAL A 119 4.13 -7.19 0.02
N GLU A 120 4.70 -6.43 -0.90
CA GLU A 120 5.61 -5.33 -0.62
C GLU A 120 4.94 -3.98 -0.90
N LEU A 121 4.97 -3.09 0.08
CA LEU A 121 4.39 -1.75 0.02
C LEU A 121 5.51 -0.74 0.20
N ASN A 122 5.90 -0.08 -0.88
CA ASN A 122 6.88 1.01 -0.88
C ASN A 122 6.11 2.33 -0.98
N LEU A 123 5.68 2.82 0.18
CA LEU A 123 4.78 3.95 0.30
C LEU A 123 5.58 5.23 0.64
N PRO A 124 5.04 6.43 0.36
CA PRO A 124 5.72 7.66 0.70
C PRO A 124 5.51 7.91 2.20
N ALA A 125 5.74 9.13 2.68
CA ALA A 125 5.52 9.44 4.09
C ALA A 125 4.06 9.12 4.51
N LEU A 126 3.90 8.42 5.64
CA LEU A 126 2.61 7.94 6.13
C LEU A 126 2.27 8.59 7.48
N ASP A 127 1.00 8.97 7.65
CA ASP A 127 0.43 9.30 8.95
C ASP A 127 -0.17 8.04 9.60
N GLY A 128 0.66 7.31 10.33
CA GLY A 128 0.29 6.08 11.01
C GLY A 128 -0.83 6.24 12.04
N ALA A 129 -1.00 7.43 12.64
CA ALA A 129 -2.09 7.67 13.58
C ALA A 129 -3.45 7.69 12.86
N GLN A 130 -3.52 8.32 11.69
CA GLN A 130 -4.74 8.31 10.88
C GLN A 130 -5.04 6.91 10.31
N TRP A 131 -4.02 6.19 9.84
CA TRP A 131 -4.17 4.80 9.40
C TRP A 131 -4.65 3.89 10.52
N LEU A 132 -4.06 3.99 11.71
CA LEU A 132 -4.50 3.22 12.87
C LEU A 132 -5.95 3.56 13.25
N ALA A 133 -6.35 4.83 13.21
CA ALA A 133 -7.72 5.24 13.49
C ALA A 133 -8.73 4.68 12.47
N LEU A 134 -8.35 4.56 11.18
CA LEU A 134 -9.19 3.92 10.15
C LEU A 134 -9.45 2.45 10.50
N PHE A 135 -8.41 1.70 10.85
CA PHE A 135 -8.55 0.28 11.17
C PHE A 135 -9.26 0.02 12.52
N GLN A 136 -9.10 0.91 13.50
CA GLN A 136 -9.83 0.81 14.78
C GLN A 136 -11.34 1.04 14.62
N LYS A 137 -11.76 1.90 13.70
CA LYS A 137 -13.18 2.22 13.46
C LYS A 137 -13.98 1.09 12.84
N GLY A 138 -13.33 0.05 12.32
CA GLY A 138 -14.01 -1.00 11.58
C GLY A 138 -13.44 -2.38 11.81
N ALA A 139 -12.88 -2.71 12.98
CA ALA A 139 -12.37 -4.05 13.30
C ALA A 139 -13.48 -5.12 13.21
N ALA A 140 -13.75 -5.58 11.98
CA ALA A 140 -14.63 -6.65 11.63
C ALA A 140 -13.86 -7.55 10.65
N ASP A 141 -13.51 -8.72 11.14
CA ASP A 141 -12.72 -9.77 10.47
C ASP A 141 -13.47 -10.35 9.29
N ASN A 142 -13.48 -9.69 8.13
CA ASN A 142 -14.01 -10.29 6.90
C ASN A 142 -13.25 -9.79 5.67
N VAL A 143 -12.06 -10.35 5.44
CA VAL A 143 -11.50 -10.40 4.08
C VAL A 143 -12.25 -11.51 3.33
N SER A 144 -12.69 -11.23 2.10
CA SER A 144 -13.60 -12.12 1.35
C SER A 144 -13.11 -13.57 1.29
N SER A 145 -14.00 -14.54 1.48
CA SER A 145 -13.72 -15.98 1.36
C SER A 145 -13.33 -16.44 -0.06
N SER A 146 -13.49 -15.58 -1.06
CA SER A 146 -13.24 -15.84 -2.48
C SER A 146 -11.78 -15.68 -2.91
N ALA A 147 -10.95 -15.03 -2.11
CA ALA A 147 -9.54 -14.80 -2.42
C ALA A 147 -8.64 -15.14 -1.23
N GLU A 148 -7.45 -15.67 -1.51
CA GLU A 148 -6.42 -15.96 -0.54
C GLU A 148 -5.30 -14.93 -0.67
N PHE A 149 -4.90 -14.33 0.45
CA PHE A 149 -3.85 -13.32 0.49
C PHE A 149 -2.63 -13.86 1.24
N PRO A 150 -1.41 -13.48 0.82
CA PRO A 150 -0.22 -13.96 1.47
C PRO A 150 -0.08 -13.30 2.84
N GLN A 151 0.37 -14.07 3.83
CA GLN A 151 0.50 -13.60 5.21
C GLN A 151 1.75 -12.73 5.43
N ARG A 152 2.73 -12.80 4.53
CA ARG A 152 3.92 -11.95 4.59
C ARG A 152 3.62 -10.58 3.99
N VAL A 153 3.83 -9.53 4.77
CA VAL A 153 3.69 -8.14 4.34
C VAL A 153 4.95 -7.37 4.71
N THR A 154 5.53 -6.68 3.74
CA THR A 154 6.66 -5.77 3.95
C THR A 154 6.20 -4.35 3.65
N LEU A 155 6.34 -3.46 4.61
CA LEU A 155 6.12 -2.02 4.45
C LEU A 155 7.47 -1.30 4.47
N ARG A 156 7.74 -0.47 3.47
CA ARG A 156 8.87 0.44 3.42
C ARG A 156 8.34 1.86 3.22
N THR A 157 8.77 2.77 4.07
CA THR A 157 8.39 4.19 3.97
C THR A 157 9.54 5.08 4.46
N PRO A 158 9.78 6.23 3.80
CA PRO A 158 10.81 7.17 4.24
C PRO A 158 10.48 7.81 5.60
N ALA A 159 9.20 7.91 5.97
CA ALA A 159 8.77 8.48 7.24
C ALA A 159 7.39 7.94 7.64
N LEU A 160 7.24 7.47 8.88
CA LEU A 160 5.96 7.11 9.48
C LEU A 160 5.73 7.98 10.72
N SER A 161 4.64 8.73 10.79
CA SER A 161 4.23 9.42 12.02
C SER A 161 3.36 8.48 12.86
N LEU A 162 3.83 8.01 14.00
CA LEU A 162 3.06 7.11 14.87
C LEU A 162 3.51 7.24 16.32
N GLY A 163 2.54 7.24 17.26
CA GLY A 163 2.84 7.28 18.70
C GLY A 163 3.46 8.59 19.15
N GLY A 164 3.10 9.72 18.50
CA GLY A 164 3.63 11.05 18.81
C GLY A 164 5.01 11.35 18.24
N GLN A 165 5.62 10.44 17.46
CA GLN A 165 6.92 10.66 16.84
C GLN A 165 6.96 10.25 15.37
N GLN A 166 8.02 10.68 14.70
CA GLN A 166 8.33 10.30 13.33
C GLN A 166 9.40 9.21 13.34
N TRP A 167 9.09 8.09 12.69
CA TRP A 167 9.99 6.97 12.45
C TRP A 167 10.55 7.11 11.03
N ASN A 168 11.84 7.34 10.91
CA ASN A 168 12.50 7.67 9.66
C ASN A 168 13.15 6.44 9.02
N ASN A 169 13.05 6.35 7.70
CA ASN A 169 13.56 5.26 6.87
C ASN A 169 13.14 3.88 7.43
N LEU A 170 11.84 3.71 7.62
CA LEU A 170 11.26 2.57 8.31
C LEU A 170 10.96 1.44 7.32
N SER A 171 11.44 0.25 7.66
CA SER A 171 11.08 -1.03 7.05
C SER A 171 10.45 -1.91 8.11
N VAL A 172 9.22 -2.37 7.88
CA VAL A 172 8.50 -3.31 8.75
C VAL A 172 8.18 -4.56 7.95
N VAL A 173 8.57 -5.73 8.45
CA VAL A 173 8.21 -7.03 7.86
C VAL A 173 7.35 -7.78 8.87
N SER A 174 6.13 -8.11 8.48
CA SER A 174 5.27 -9.04 9.19
C SER A 174 5.24 -10.36 8.44
N ALA A 175 5.51 -11.47 9.12
CA ALA A 175 5.48 -12.80 8.52
C ALA A 175 4.96 -13.85 9.50
N PRO A 176 4.32 -14.92 9.01
CA PRO A 176 3.95 -16.04 9.86
C PRO A 176 5.20 -16.71 10.44
N SER A 177 5.06 -17.22 11.66
CA SER A 177 6.05 -18.01 12.37
C SER A 177 5.39 -19.31 12.88
N LEU A 178 6.19 -20.26 13.37
CA LEU A 178 5.72 -21.59 13.77
C LEU A 178 4.53 -21.58 14.75
N ASN A 179 4.36 -20.52 15.56
CA ASN A 179 3.26 -20.39 16.52
C ASN A 179 2.82 -18.94 16.75
N GLY A 180 2.58 -18.22 15.65
CA GLY A 180 2.09 -16.84 15.67
C GLY A 180 2.74 -15.98 14.60
N THR A 181 2.86 -14.68 14.83
CA THR A 181 3.39 -13.72 13.85
C THR A 181 4.70 -13.11 14.34
N LYS A 182 5.69 -13.06 13.45
CA LYS A 182 6.94 -12.33 13.68
C LYS A 182 6.85 -10.99 12.96
N ILE A 183 7.09 -9.91 13.70
CA ILE A 183 7.21 -8.55 13.17
C ILE A 183 8.64 -8.08 13.37
N GLU A 184 9.28 -7.62 12.31
CA GLU A 184 10.62 -7.04 12.32
C GLU A 184 10.51 -5.58 11.90
N ALA A 185 11.02 -4.67 12.72
CA ALA A 185 11.04 -3.25 12.44
C ALA A 185 12.48 -2.74 12.44
N GLN A 186 12.87 -2.08 11.36
CA GLN A 186 14.18 -1.49 11.19
C GLN A 186 14.04 -0.08 10.62
N GLY A 187 14.62 0.90 11.29
CA GLY A 187 14.69 2.29 10.88
C GLY A 187 15.73 3.04 11.68
N ARG A 188 15.78 4.37 11.52
CA ARG A 188 16.74 5.21 12.27
C ARG A 188 16.47 5.17 13.78
N GLU A 189 15.20 5.14 14.17
CA GLU A 189 14.78 5.21 15.57
C GLU A 189 14.49 3.84 16.20
N VAL A 190 14.40 2.75 15.41
CA VAL A 190 14.10 1.41 15.94
C VAL A 190 14.84 0.31 15.21
N ASN A 191 15.33 -0.67 15.94
CA ASN A 191 15.69 -1.98 15.41
C ASN A 191 15.23 -3.03 16.41
N ALA A 192 14.14 -3.72 16.07
CA ALA A 192 13.48 -4.65 16.97
C ALA A 192 12.79 -5.79 16.21
N THR A 193 12.59 -6.88 16.92
CA THR A 193 11.74 -8.00 16.54
C THR A 193 10.68 -8.21 17.62
N LEU A 194 9.43 -8.40 17.22
CA LEU A 194 8.32 -8.79 18.07
C LEU A 194 7.78 -10.14 17.60
N LEU A 195 7.79 -11.13 18.47
CA LEU A 195 7.13 -12.41 18.25
C LEU A 195 5.80 -12.42 19.01
N MET A 196 4.71 -12.27 18.27
CA MET A 196 3.34 -12.35 18.77
C MET A 196 2.90 -13.81 18.77
N ARG A 197 3.03 -14.49 19.91
CA ARG A 197 2.63 -15.90 20.04
C ARG A 197 1.14 -16.02 20.32
N ASN A 198 0.48 -17.02 19.74
CA ASN A 198 -0.98 -17.19 19.84
C ASN A 198 -1.46 -17.54 21.26
N HIS A 199 -0.71 -18.39 21.97
CA HIS A 199 -1.07 -18.91 23.30
C HIS A 199 0.04 -18.71 24.33
N ALA A 200 0.88 -17.70 24.13
CA ALA A 200 1.97 -17.39 25.03
C ALA A 200 2.28 -15.89 25.01
N PRO A 201 2.96 -15.34 26.03
CA PRO A 201 3.32 -13.92 26.07
C PRO A 201 4.11 -13.50 24.82
N TRP A 202 3.92 -12.25 24.39
CA TRP A 202 4.72 -11.70 23.30
C TRP A 202 6.18 -11.54 23.72
N LEU A 203 7.09 -11.82 22.80
CA LEU A 203 8.53 -11.67 23.03
C LEU A 203 9.06 -10.56 22.15
N ALA A 204 9.55 -9.49 22.77
CA ALA A 204 10.21 -8.39 22.08
C ALA A 204 11.73 -8.50 22.27
N ASN A 205 12.47 -8.46 21.16
CA ASN A 205 13.92 -8.29 21.16
C ASN A 205 14.21 -6.92 20.53
N ILE A 206 14.77 -6.01 21.32
CA ILE A 206 14.99 -4.62 20.91
C ILE A 206 16.49 -4.36 20.95
N LYS A 207 17.11 -4.18 19.79
CA LYS A 207 18.52 -3.79 19.68
C LYS A 207 18.70 -2.32 20.05
N TYR A 208 17.82 -1.47 19.55
CA TYR A 208 17.70 -0.07 19.98
C TYR A 208 16.29 0.44 19.73
N LEU A 209 15.89 1.41 20.55
CA LEU A 209 14.66 2.16 20.42
C LEU A 209 14.91 3.59 20.93
N TYR A 210 14.84 4.55 20.03
CA TYR A 210 14.91 5.98 20.33
C TYR A 210 13.49 6.55 20.27
N TYR A 211 12.96 6.89 21.43
CA TYR A 211 11.61 7.45 21.54
C TYR A 211 11.66 8.91 22.01
N ASN A 212 11.18 9.82 21.16
CA ASN A 212 11.07 11.25 21.46
C ASN A 212 9.73 11.80 20.93
N PRO A 213 8.66 11.81 21.76
CA PRO A 213 7.29 12.12 21.34
C PRO A 213 7.00 13.61 20.99
N GLY A 214 8.01 14.42 20.67
CA GLY A 214 7.85 15.81 20.22
C GLY A 214 8.05 16.03 18.71
N VAL A 215 8.75 15.12 18.01
CA VAL A 215 9.27 15.38 16.66
C VAL A 215 8.24 15.26 15.54
N ALA A 216 7.14 14.51 15.74
CA ALA A 216 6.07 14.40 14.74
C ALA A 216 5.36 15.73 14.48
N LYS A 217 5.35 16.65 15.46
CA LYS A 217 4.66 17.93 15.35
C LYS A 217 5.37 18.91 14.42
N THR A 218 6.66 18.72 14.13
CA THR A 218 7.49 19.74 13.48
C THR A 218 7.38 19.74 11.95
N HIS A 219 6.99 18.64 11.30
CA HIS A 219 6.90 18.55 9.83
C HIS A 219 5.55 18.95 9.24
N ALA A 220 4.49 19.10 10.05
CA ALA A 220 3.19 19.58 9.58
C ALA A 220 3.11 21.12 9.45
N SER A 221 4.15 21.85 9.87
CA SER A 221 4.14 23.32 9.93
C SER A 221 5.40 23.94 9.31
N SER A 222 5.64 23.68 8.02
CA SER A 222 6.51 24.53 7.21
C SER A 222 5.94 24.75 5.81
N THR A 223 4.84 25.51 5.76
CA THR A 223 4.48 26.27 4.55
C THR A 223 4.92 27.71 4.80
N ASN A 224 5.87 28.14 3.97
CA ASN A 224 6.49 29.48 3.83
C ASN A 224 5.75 30.67 4.44
N ALA A 225 6.47 31.42 5.27
CA ALA A 225 6.29 32.86 5.41
C ALA A 225 7.62 33.56 5.09
N ASP A 226 7.97 33.55 3.81
CA ASP A 226 8.84 34.58 3.22
C ASP A 226 7.91 35.68 2.69
N ILE A 227 7.78 36.80 3.41
CA ILE A 227 7.34 38.06 2.81
C ILE A 227 8.14 39.22 3.43
N ALA A 228 9.13 39.65 2.65
CA ALA A 228 9.59 41.00 2.37
C ALA A 228 9.89 41.98 3.51
N VAL A 229 11.19 42.26 3.65
CA VAL A 229 11.77 43.50 4.17
C VAL A 229 11.42 44.65 3.21
N GLY A 230 10.85 45.74 3.72
CA GLY A 230 10.62 46.98 2.97
C GLY A 230 11.05 48.19 3.80
N PHE A 231 12.22 48.74 3.49
CA PHE A 231 12.70 50.04 3.95
C PHE A 231 11.88 51.16 3.30
N GLY A 232 11.58 52.21 4.07
CA GLY A 232 10.98 53.45 3.59
C GLY A 232 11.18 54.57 4.61
N GLU A 233 12.33 55.24 4.49
CA GLU A 233 12.61 56.55 5.07
C GLU A 233 12.14 57.62 4.07
N HIS A 234 11.38 58.64 4.51
CA HIS A 234 11.52 60.03 4.06
C HIS A 234 10.56 60.97 4.80
N ASP A 235 11.19 62.02 5.34
CA ASP A 235 10.79 63.37 5.78
C ASP A 235 9.84 63.57 6.98
#